data_AF-A0A6I2R8A0-F1
#
_entry.id   AF-A0A6I2R8A0-F1
#
_cell.length_a   1.000
_cell.length_b   1.000
_cell.length_c   1.000
_cell.angle_alpha   90.00
_cell.angle_beta   90.00
_cell.angle_gamma   90.00
#
_symmetry.space_group_name_H-M   'P 1'
#
loop_
_entity.id
_entity.type
_entity.pdbx_description
1 polymer ?
#
loop_
_entity_poly.entity_id
_entity_poly.type
_entity_poly.pdbx_seq_one_letter_code
_entity_poly.pdbx_strand_id
1 'polypeptide(L)'
;MVMDMDDHERNTPEPEPSEHVEVCGSRRLTAEEIQFADVYPILDEGLLGFCMYWPDDFNLDEVFGLVGKAARNAYADVYAVFDVRNQCVQDTLLVYAHELNIFYEEYFDYRLQPHEQEIFKKKMEQFCMEETGLSMNDYFAREQAQEEAFRAEPKQQGFCIDSM
;
A
#
# COMPACT_ATOMS: atom_id res chain seq x y z
N MET A 1 -10.71 12.51 -55.32
CA MET A 1 -9.38 11.90 -55.21
C MET A 1 -8.51 12.96 -54.57
N VAL A 2 -8.02 12.90 -53.34
CA VAL A 2 -7.67 11.90 -52.31
C VAL A 2 -7.36 12.78 -51.08
N MET A 3 -7.42 12.43 -49.79
CA MET A 3 -7.75 11.28 -48.96
C MET A 3 -7.90 11.91 -47.55
N ASP A 4 -8.86 11.44 -46.77
CA ASP A 4 -8.98 11.72 -45.33
C ASP A 4 -7.66 11.43 -44.59
N MET A 5 -7.33 12.26 -43.60
CA MET A 5 -6.49 11.85 -42.47
C MET A 5 -7.04 12.54 -41.23
N ASP A 6 -7.79 11.75 -40.46
CA ASP A 6 -8.17 11.97 -39.08
C ASP A 6 -6.94 12.36 -38.24
N ASP A 7 -6.89 13.61 -37.78
CA ASP A 7 -6.13 13.97 -36.57
C ASP A 7 -7.02 13.66 -35.35
N HIS A 8 -7.21 12.36 -35.09
CA HIS A 8 -7.33 11.90 -33.72
C HIS A 8 -5.92 11.94 -33.12
N GLU A 9 -5.46 13.14 -32.80
CA GLU A 9 -4.37 13.30 -31.83
C GLU A 9 -4.79 12.54 -30.58
N ARG A 10 -4.01 11.49 -30.33
CA ARG A 10 -4.09 10.63 -29.17
C ARG A 10 -4.14 11.51 -27.92
N ASN A 11 -5.32 11.66 -27.34
CA ASN A 11 -5.47 11.83 -25.90
C ASN A 11 -4.98 10.53 -25.23
N THR A 12 -3.66 10.33 -25.22
CA THR A 12 -3.04 9.60 -24.12
C THR A 12 -3.29 10.48 -22.89
N PRO A 13 -4.08 10.04 -21.90
CA PRO A 13 -4.08 10.73 -20.63
C PRO A 13 -2.62 10.73 -20.16
N GLU A 14 -2.03 11.92 -20.06
CA GLU A 14 -0.79 12.07 -19.30
C GLU A 14 -1.07 11.47 -17.92
N PRO A 15 -0.18 10.62 -17.37
CA PRO A 15 -0.36 10.16 -16.01
C PRO A 15 -0.43 11.42 -15.13
N GLU A 16 -1.57 11.61 -14.45
CA GLU A 16 -1.71 12.62 -13.41
C GLU A 16 -0.44 12.57 -12.55
N PRO A 17 0.25 13.70 -12.32
CA PRO A 17 1.47 13.68 -11.54
C PRO A 17 1.10 13.12 -10.17
N SER A 18 1.66 11.96 -9.79
CA SER A 18 1.70 11.55 -8.39
C SER A 18 2.17 12.77 -7.60
N GLU A 19 1.35 13.29 -6.69
CA GLU A 19 1.73 14.42 -5.82
C GLU A 19 2.94 14.06 -4.93
N HIS A 20 3.32 12.77 -4.93
CA HIS A 20 4.41 12.16 -4.21
C HIS A 20 5.74 12.18 -4.97
N VAL A 21 6.81 12.44 -4.25
CA VAL A 21 8.17 12.42 -4.81
C VAL A 21 8.64 10.98 -4.94
N GLU A 22 9.04 10.58 -6.14
CA GLU A 22 9.66 9.27 -6.35
C GLU A 22 11.05 9.21 -5.68
N VAL A 23 11.34 8.10 -5.01
CA VAL A 23 12.60 7.85 -4.33
C VAL A 23 13.27 6.54 -4.75
N CYS A 24 14.60 6.56 -4.77
CA CYS A 24 15.45 5.40 -5.02
C CYS A 24 16.82 5.66 -4.39
N GLY A 25 17.31 4.73 -3.58
CA GLY A 25 18.62 4.78 -2.97
C GLY A 25 19.73 4.27 -3.89
N SER A 26 20.90 3.99 -3.29
CA SER A 26 22.07 3.46 -4.00
C SER A 26 21.93 1.97 -4.37
N ARG A 27 20.97 1.25 -3.77
CA ARG A 27 20.63 -0.14 -4.09
C ARG A 27 19.12 -0.39 -4.01
N ARG A 28 18.70 -1.57 -4.48
CA ARG A 28 17.33 -2.08 -4.38
C ARG A 28 17.16 -2.97 -3.13
N LEU A 29 15.91 -3.25 -2.77
CA LEU A 29 15.56 -4.27 -1.78
C LEU A 29 15.94 -5.67 -2.28
N THR A 30 16.53 -6.48 -1.40
CA THR A 30 16.71 -7.91 -1.69
C THR A 30 15.49 -8.71 -1.26
N ALA A 31 15.37 -9.94 -1.76
CA ALA A 31 14.27 -10.80 -1.38
C ALA A 31 14.29 -11.11 0.12
N GLU A 32 15.46 -11.24 0.74
CA GLU A 32 15.62 -11.55 2.16
C GLU A 32 15.15 -10.40 3.08
N GLU A 33 15.29 -9.16 2.61
CA GLU A 33 14.91 -7.94 3.35
C GLU A 33 13.40 -7.67 3.34
N ILE A 34 12.64 -8.30 2.43
CA ILE A 34 11.19 -8.16 2.39
C ILE A 34 10.58 -8.97 3.53
N GLN A 35 10.14 -8.28 4.58
CA GLN A 35 9.40 -8.82 5.71
C GLN A 35 8.22 -7.91 6.02
N PHE A 36 7.15 -8.47 6.57
CA PHE A 36 5.94 -7.74 6.90
C PHE A 36 5.69 -7.80 8.41
N ALA A 37 5.16 -6.69 8.93
CA ALA A 37 4.74 -6.55 10.32
C ALA A 37 3.23 -6.79 10.48
N ASP A 38 2.44 -6.41 9.48
CA ASP A 38 0.98 -6.50 9.56
C ASP A 38 0.34 -6.52 8.16
N VAL A 39 -0.92 -6.95 8.09
CA VAL A 39 -1.79 -6.94 6.90
C VAL A 39 -3.17 -6.41 7.27
N TYR A 40 -3.70 -5.51 6.45
CA TYR A 40 -5.02 -4.91 6.68
C TYR A 40 -5.79 -4.67 5.38
N PRO A 41 -7.13 -4.78 5.40
CA PRO A 41 -7.96 -4.56 4.23
C PRO A 41 -8.29 -3.08 4.01
N ILE A 42 -8.24 -2.65 2.75
CA ILE A 42 -8.77 -1.37 2.27
C ILE A 42 -10.01 -1.72 1.43
N LEU A 43 -11.11 -2.00 2.14
CA LEU A 43 -12.28 -2.68 1.59
C LEU A 43 -12.94 -1.93 0.43
N ASP A 44 -13.09 -0.60 0.56
CA ASP A 44 -13.75 0.22 -0.46
C ASP A 44 -12.99 0.22 -1.79
N GLU A 45 -11.67 0.06 -1.74
CA GLU A 45 -10.80 0.06 -2.92
C GLU A 45 -10.55 -1.36 -3.47
N GLY A 46 -10.80 -2.39 -2.69
CA GLY A 46 -10.49 -3.77 -3.09
C GLY A 46 -9.02 -4.13 -2.95
N LEU A 47 -8.33 -3.52 -1.96
CA LEU A 47 -6.89 -3.67 -1.78
C LEU A 47 -6.56 -4.28 -0.41
N LEU A 48 -5.39 -4.89 -0.31
CA LEU A 48 -4.74 -5.28 0.94
C LEU A 48 -3.46 -4.47 1.12
N GLY A 49 -3.36 -3.75 2.23
CA GLY A 49 -2.13 -3.08 2.64
C GLY A 49 -1.29 -4.01 3.50
N PHE A 50 0.02 -4.04 3.24
CA PHE A 50 0.99 -4.75 4.05
C PHE A 50 2.02 -3.77 4.57
N CYS A 51 2.13 -3.68 5.90
CA CYS A 51 3.17 -2.88 6.55
C CYS A 51 4.47 -3.67 6.56
N MET A 52 5.56 -3.08 6.09
CA MET A 52 6.88 -3.73 6.09
C MET A 52 7.53 -3.67 7.48
N TYR A 53 8.28 -4.71 7.81
CA TYR A 53 9.11 -4.78 9.00
C TYR A 53 10.58 -4.55 8.64
N TRP A 54 11.27 -3.74 9.45
CA TRP A 54 12.69 -3.45 9.29
C TRP A 54 13.45 -3.71 10.61
N PRO A 55 14.60 -4.41 10.57
CA PRO A 55 15.52 -4.46 11.70
C PRO A 55 16.05 -3.08 12.11
N ASP A 56 16.41 -2.91 13.39
CA ASP A 56 16.95 -1.64 13.92
C ASP A 56 18.24 -1.17 13.21
N ASP A 57 19.02 -2.11 12.65
CA ASP A 57 20.25 -1.84 11.91
C ASP A 57 20.06 -1.71 10.40
N PHE A 58 18.81 -1.78 9.92
CA PHE A 58 18.49 -1.64 8.50
C PHE A 58 18.70 -0.21 8.01
N ASN A 59 19.50 -0.05 6.95
CA ASN A 59 19.76 1.26 6.38
C ASN A 59 18.71 1.64 5.33
N LEU A 60 17.61 2.25 5.80
CA LEU A 60 16.52 2.74 4.94
C LEU A 60 17.01 3.73 3.87
N ASP A 61 18.03 4.53 4.15
CA ASP A 61 18.58 5.47 3.16
C ASP A 61 19.24 4.79 1.98
N GLU A 62 19.94 3.67 2.20
CA GLU A 62 20.64 2.97 1.12
C GLU A 62 19.66 2.45 0.06
N VAL A 63 18.42 2.16 0.47
CA VAL A 63 17.36 1.61 -0.38
C VAL A 63 16.42 2.69 -0.89
N PHE A 64 15.98 3.59 -0.01
CA PHE A 64 14.94 4.59 -0.30
C PHE A 64 15.51 6.00 -0.50
N GLY A 65 16.82 6.23 -0.36
CA GLY A 65 17.45 7.53 -0.64
C GLY A 65 16.88 8.68 0.19
N LEU A 66 16.68 8.44 1.49
CA LEU A 66 16.02 9.36 2.42
C LEU A 66 16.94 10.45 3.00
N VAL A 67 18.26 10.33 2.89
CA VAL A 67 19.24 11.28 3.45
C VAL A 67 19.11 12.63 2.74
N GLY A 68 18.79 13.64 3.55
CA GLY A 68 18.53 15.01 3.08
C GLY A 68 17.06 15.32 2.81
N LYS A 69 16.18 14.30 2.85
CA LYS A 69 14.72 14.43 2.74
C LYS A 69 14.04 14.20 4.10
N ALA A 70 14.49 13.21 4.86
CA ALA A 70 14.17 13.07 6.27
C ALA A 70 15.47 13.23 7.08
N ALA A 71 15.46 14.01 8.17
CA ALA A 71 16.67 14.29 8.95
C ALA A 71 17.36 12.99 9.44
N ARG A 72 18.64 13.09 9.84
CA ARG A 72 19.54 11.96 10.22
C ARG A 72 19.06 11.01 11.34
N ASN A 73 17.83 11.11 11.80
CA ASN A 73 17.20 10.25 12.80
C ASN A 73 15.76 9.86 12.40
N ALA A 74 15.45 9.78 11.11
CA ALA A 74 14.10 9.43 10.64
C ALA A 74 13.86 7.92 10.68
N TYR A 75 12.68 7.50 11.13
CA TYR A 75 12.13 6.17 10.82
C TYR A 75 11.14 6.32 9.66
N ALA A 76 10.90 5.23 8.93
CA ALA A 76 9.92 5.23 7.86
C ALA A 76 8.99 4.03 7.97
N ASP A 77 7.69 4.28 7.79
CA ASP A 77 6.72 3.24 7.55
C ASP A 77 6.64 3.00 6.05
N VAL A 78 6.76 1.75 5.63
CA VAL A 78 6.73 1.37 4.21
C VAL A 78 5.59 0.39 4.00
N TYR A 79 4.74 0.70 3.04
CA TYR A 79 3.57 -0.11 2.73
C TYR A 79 3.65 -0.64 1.31
N ALA A 80 3.37 -1.93 1.19
CA ALA A 80 3.18 -2.61 -0.07
C ALA A 80 1.70 -2.95 -0.24
N VAL A 81 1.17 -2.75 -1.44
CA VAL A 81 -0.28 -2.87 -1.68
C VAL A 81 -0.55 -3.99 -2.68
N PHE A 82 -1.48 -4.88 -2.34
CA PHE A 82 -1.97 -5.94 -3.21
C PHE A 82 -3.38 -5.61 -3.70
N ASP A 83 -3.57 -5.62 -5.01
CA ASP A 83 -4.86 -5.47 -5.67
C ASP A 83 -5.55 -6.84 -5.78
N VAL A 84 -6.62 -7.01 -5.02
CA VAL A 84 -7.38 -8.27 -4.95
C VAL A 84 -8.16 -8.51 -6.25
N ARG A 85 -8.54 -7.48 -7.00
CA ARG A 85 -9.28 -7.66 -8.27
C ARG A 85 -8.35 -8.09 -9.39
N ASN A 86 -7.21 -7.43 -9.49
CA ASN A 86 -6.22 -7.67 -10.53
C ASN A 86 -5.22 -8.78 -10.18
N GLN A 87 -5.25 -9.27 -8.94
CA GLN A 87 -4.36 -10.33 -8.44
C GLN A 87 -2.87 -9.96 -8.60
N CYS A 88 -2.53 -8.69 -8.39
CA CYS A 88 -1.18 -8.18 -8.56
C CYS A 88 -0.78 -7.26 -7.40
N VAL A 89 0.53 -7.17 -7.16
CA VAL A 89 1.09 -6.16 -6.27
C VAL A 89 1.18 -4.86 -7.04
N GLN A 90 0.83 -3.72 -6.45
CA GLN A 90 1.05 -2.42 -7.06
C GLN A 90 2.54 -2.19 -7.32
N ASP A 91 2.89 -1.44 -8.36
CA ASP A 91 4.28 -1.20 -8.74
C ASP A 91 4.93 -0.07 -7.93
N THR A 92 4.24 0.45 -6.91
CA THR A 92 4.74 1.48 -6.00
C THR A 92 4.60 1.01 -4.56
N LEU A 93 5.69 1.11 -3.79
CA LEU A 93 5.65 1.10 -2.33
C LEU A 93 5.41 2.53 -1.83
N LEU A 94 4.54 2.67 -0.84
CA LEU A 94 4.27 3.95 -0.19
C LEU A 94 5.22 4.10 1.00
N VAL A 95 6.04 5.14 1.00
CA VAL A 95 7.05 5.39 2.03
C VAL A 95 6.69 6.65 2.80
N TYR A 96 6.48 6.51 4.10
CA TYR A 96 6.10 7.57 5.02
C TYR A 96 7.30 7.82 5.93
N ALA A 97 8.06 8.88 5.65
CA ALA A 97 9.23 9.23 6.44
C ALA A 97 8.86 10.20 7.57
N HIS A 98 9.30 9.87 8.79
CA HIS A 98 8.99 10.63 10.00
C HIS A 98 10.24 11.34 10.52
N GLU A 99 10.17 12.66 10.73
CA GLU A 99 11.26 13.37 11.39
C GLU A 99 11.12 13.29 12.92
N LEU A 100 12.08 12.61 13.59
CA LEU A 100 12.15 12.66 15.04
C LEU A 100 12.43 14.10 15.49
N ASN A 101 11.38 14.79 15.97
CA ASN A 101 11.34 16.04 16.77
C ASN A 101 10.34 17.09 16.24
N ILE A 102 9.87 16.96 15.01
CA ILE A 102 8.77 17.75 14.47
C ILE A 102 7.73 16.75 13.97
N PHE A 103 6.46 16.91 14.33
CA PHE A 103 5.37 16.05 13.83
C PHE A 103 5.17 16.31 12.32
N TYR A 104 6.17 15.96 11.53
CA TYR A 104 6.27 16.22 10.11
C TYR A 104 6.52 14.88 9.42
N GLU A 105 5.64 14.59 8.48
CA GLU A 105 5.63 13.38 7.68
C GLU A 105 5.80 13.79 6.22
N GLU A 106 6.74 13.15 5.53
CA GLU A 106 6.89 13.26 4.08
C GLU A 106 6.52 11.93 3.42
N TYR A 107 5.82 12.04 2.28
CA TYR A 107 5.29 10.90 1.54
C TYR A 107 6.06 10.73 0.24
N PHE A 108 6.54 9.51 0.01
CA PHE A 108 7.32 9.16 -1.16
C PHE A 108 6.82 7.88 -1.83
N ASP A 109 7.06 7.81 -3.13
CA ASP A 109 6.78 6.64 -3.94
C ASP A 109 8.09 5.90 -4.25
N TYR A 110 8.18 4.61 -3.95
CA TYR A 110 9.30 3.76 -4.38
C TYR A 110 8.84 2.76 -5.43
N ARG A 111 9.35 2.89 -6.66
CA ARG A 111 8.89 2.09 -7.81
C ARG A 111 9.53 0.70 -7.83
N LEU A 112 8.69 -0.33 -7.76
CA LEU A 112 9.06 -1.74 -7.93
C LEU A 112 9.22 -2.09 -9.41
N GLN A 113 10.20 -2.95 -9.69
CA GLN A 113 10.33 -3.63 -10.96
C GLN A 113 9.39 -4.83 -11.04
N PRO A 114 9.01 -5.29 -12.25
CA PRO A 114 8.12 -6.45 -12.42
C PRO A 114 8.58 -7.70 -11.67
N HIS A 115 9.90 -7.98 -11.67
CA HIS A 115 10.44 -9.13 -10.97
C HIS A 115 10.40 -8.97 -9.43
N GLU A 116 10.48 -7.74 -8.91
CA GLU A 116 10.32 -7.45 -7.48
C GLU A 116 8.86 -7.65 -7.07
N GLN A 117 7.89 -7.21 -7.89
CA GLN A 117 6.46 -7.44 -7.62
C GLN A 117 6.11 -8.93 -7.49
N GLU A 118 6.72 -9.80 -8.29
CA GLU A 118 6.54 -11.25 -8.17
C GLU A 118 7.07 -11.81 -6.85
N ILE A 119 8.19 -11.28 -6.35
CA ILE A 119 8.76 -11.66 -5.06
C ILE A 119 7.85 -11.16 -3.92
N PHE A 120 7.43 -9.91 -3.98
CA PHE A 120 6.48 -9.33 -3.02
C PHE A 120 5.19 -10.15 -2.97
N LYS A 121 4.61 -10.51 -4.11
CA LYS A 121 3.38 -11.29 -4.17
C LYS A 121 3.51 -12.62 -3.43
N LYS A 122 4.60 -13.35 -3.65
CA LYS A 122 4.85 -14.64 -2.98
C LYS A 122 5.00 -14.48 -1.48
N LYS A 123 5.71 -13.43 -1.04
CA LYS A 123 5.91 -13.15 0.39
C LYS A 123 4.66 -12.65 1.09
N MET A 124 3.86 -11.82 0.42
CA MET A 124 2.57 -11.36 0.94
C MET A 124 1.60 -12.52 1.12
N GLU A 125 1.52 -13.42 0.14
CA GLU A 125 0.69 -14.63 0.24
C GLU A 125 1.14 -15.51 1.42
N GLN A 126 2.46 -15.75 1.52
CA GLN A 126 3.02 -16.53 2.62
C GLN A 126 2.71 -15.90 3.98
N PHE A 127 2.97 -14.60 4.12
CA PHE A 127 2.74 -13.88 5.37
C PHE A 127 1.25 -13.85 5.74
N CYS A 128 0.36 -13.55 4.79
CA CYS A 128 -1.08 -13.54 5.03
C CYS A 128 -1.59 -14.92 5.49
N MET A 129 -1.08 -15.99 4.88
CA MET A 129 -1.38 -17.37 5.29
C MET A 129 -0.85 -17.68 6.69
N GLU A 130 0.37 -17.27 7.03
CA GLU A 130 0.98 -17.48 8.34
C GLU A 130 0.22 -16.72 9.45
N GLU A 131 -0.13 -15.46 9.23
CA GLU A 131 -0.80 -14.60 10.21
C GLU A 131 -2.29 -14.92 10.39
N THR A 132 -3.00 -15.25 9.30
CA THR A 132 -4.46 -15.34 9.33
C THR A 132 -4.99 -16.77 9.09
N GLY A 133 -4.14 -17.67 8.60
CA GLY A 133 -4.54 -19.01 8.17
C GLY A 133 -5.32 -19.05 6.85
N LEU A 134 -5.36 -17.94 6.10
CA LEU A 134 -6.15 -17.77 4.89
C LEU A 134 -5.29 -17.28 3.73
N SER A 135 -5.72 -17.55 2.50
CA SER A 135 -5.16 -16.89 1.32
C SER A 135 -5.48 -15.39 1.36
N MET A 136 -4.73 -14.57 0.63
CA MET A 136 -5.03 -13.12 0.54
C MET A 136 -6.48 -12.85 0.12
N ASN A 137 -6.99 -13.62 -0.84
CA ASN A 137 -8.35 -13.46 -1.34
C ASN A 137 -9.41 -13.86 -0.30
N ASP A 138 -9.19 -14.97 0.41
CA ASP A 138 -10.12 -15.44 1.43
C ASP A 138 -10.11 -14.53 2.65
N TYR A 139 -8.94 -14.01 3.04
CA TYR A 139 -8.81 -13.01 4.07
C TYR A 139 -9.60 -11.75 3.70
N PHE A 140 -9.39 -11.19 2.50
CA PHE A 140 -10.14 -10.01 2.05
C PHE A 140 -11.66 -10.25 2.05
N ALA A 141 -12.12 -11.39 1.50
CA ALA A 141 -13.54 -11.72 1.46
C ALA A 141 -14.16 -11.88 2.87
N ARG A 142 -13.41 -12.45 3.81
CA ARG A 142 -13.83 -12.55 5.21
C ARG A 142 -14.01 -11.17 5.83
N GLU A 143 -13.03 -10.28 5.69
CA GLU A 143 -13.08 -8.93 6.25
C GLU A 143 -14.22 -8.11 5.62
N GLN A 144 -14.43 -8.24 4.31
CA GLN A 144 -15.55 -7.60 3.63
C GLN A 144 -16.90 -8.06 4.18
N ALA A 145 -17.08 -9.38 4.36
CA ALA A 145 -18.32 -9.92 4.91
C ALA A 145 -18.56 -9.47 6.37
N GLN A 146 -17.50 -9.33 7.17
CA GLN A 146 -17.59 -8.83 8.55
C GLN A 146 -18.01 -7.35 8.59
N GLU A 147 -17.41 -6.50 7.76
CA GLU A 147 -17.77 -5.08 7.65
C GLU A 147 -19.23 -4.89 7.17
N GLU A 148 -19.66 -5.68 6.18
CA GLU A 148 -21.05 -5.67 5.72
C GLU A 148 -22.04 -6.09 6.81
N ALA A 149 -21.71 -7.13 7.57
CA ALA A 149 -22.52 -7.58 8.70
C ALA A 149 -22.61 -6.50 9.78
N PHE A 150 -21.49 -5.85 10.11
CA PHE A 150 -21.44 -4.75 11.08
C PHE A 150 -22.30 -3.56 10.63
N ARG A 151 -22.24 -3.19 9.35
CA ARG A 151 -23.05 -2.10 8.77
C ARG A 151 -24.54 -2.42 8.73
N ALA A 152 -24.90 -3.70 8.60
CA ALA A 152 -26.29 -4.17 8.54
C ALA A 152 -26.97 -4.26 9.92
N GLU A 153 -26.22 -4.19 11.03
CA GLU A 153 -26.82 -4.20 12.36
C GLU A 153 -27.70 -2.95 12.58
N PRO A 154 -28.98 -3.11 12.98
CA PRO A 154 -29.84 -1.98 13.27
C PRO A 154 -29.29 -1.22 14.47
N LYS A 155 -28.88 0.05 14.26
CA LYS A 155 -28.54 0.98 15.34
C LYS A 155 -29.67 0.94 16.37
N GLN A 156 -29.38 0.44 17.58
CA GLN A 156 -30.38 0.34 18.66
C GLN A 156 -31.05 1.71 18.81
N GLN A 157 -32.32 1.78 18.41
CA GLN A 157 -33.16 2.96 18.60
C GLN A 157 -33.33 3.16 20.10
N GLY A 158 -33.00 4.37 20.55
CA GLY A 158 -33.09 4.78 21.93
C GLY A 158 -34.45 4.41 22.52
N PHE A 159 -34.39 3.76 23.68
CA PHE A 159 -35.55 3.49 24.52
C PHE A 159 -36.36 4.78 24.70
N CYS A 160 -37.57 4.82 24.12
CA CYS A 160 -38.58 5.78 24.54
C CYS A 160 -38.97 5.43 25.98
N ILE A 161 -38.51 6.21 26.94
CA ILE A 161 -39.09 6.22 28.28
C ILE A 161 -40.41 6.99 28.21
N ASP A 162 -41.51 6.28 27.93
CA ASP A 162 -42.84 6.81 28.21
C ASP A 162 -42.96 6.99 29.73
N SER A 163 -42.80 8.23 30.18
CA SER A 163 -43.06 8.62 31.56
C SER A 163 -44.56 8.65 31.81
N MET A 164 -44.99 7.83 32.77
CA MET A 164 -46.30 7.87 33.41
C MET A 164 -46.51 9.15 34.23
#